data_AF-A0A164KG82-F1
#
_entry.id   AF-A0A164KG82-F1
#
_cell.length_a   1.000
_cell.length_b   1.000
_cell.length_c   1.000
_cell.angle_alpha   90.00
_cell.angle_beta   90.00
_cell.angle_gamma   90.00
#
_symmetry.space_group_name_H-M   'P 1'
#
loop_
_entity.id
_entity.type
_entity.pdbx_description
1 polymer ?
#
loop_
_entity_poly.entity_id
_entity_poly.type
_entity_poly.pdbx_seq_one_letter_code
_entity_poly.pdbx_strand_id
1 'polypeptide(L)'
;MPLPKRVISPVYVSRDTLPEHLQLPNDLEGVTNGTLANIIRQLSSLSHHAEDMFGELYKETEALYIRSSSLQARIDRLAVKVTQLDSTVEEVSLQDIHLRKAFKSNVVFDQQVVSKLTIPTAMADTYHHCDKPPPLDKLNVYR
;
A
#
# COMPACT_ATOMS: atom_id res chain seq x y z
N MET A 1 12.73 16.93 -1.68
CA MET A 1 12.95 16.20 -2.96
C MET A 1 12.17 14.90 -2.88
N PRO A 2 11.25 14.56 -3.79
CA PRO A 2 10.50 13.32 -3.68
C PRO A 2 11.46 12.15 -3.87
N LEU A 3 11.60 11.30 -2.86
CA LEU A 3 12.38 10.06 -2.94
C LEU A 3 11.74 9.17 -4.03
N PRO A 4 12.49 8.70 -5.03
CA PRO A 4 11.95 7.77 -6.01
C PRO A 4 11.49 6.51 -5.28
N LYS A 5 10.18 6.27 -5.26
CA LYS A 5 9.54 5.24 -4.42
C LYS A 5 9.96 3.82 -4.80
N ARG A 6 10.30 3.57 -6.07
CA ARG A 6 10.61 2.22 -6.62
C ARG A 6 11.70 2.34 -7.68
N VAL A 7 12.94 1.99 -7.33
CA VAL A 7 14.08 1.99 -8.26
C VAL A 7 14.25 0.60 -8.84
N ILE A 8 14.31 0.51 -10.18
CA ILE A 8 14.58 -0.74 -10.89
C ILE A 8 16.08 -1.04 -10.81
N SER A 9 16.44 -2.26 -10.42
CA SER A 9 17.84 -2.70 -10.29
C SER A 9 18.15 -3.91 -11.20
N PRO A 10 19.30 -3.95 -11.90
CA PRO A 10 20.34 -2.92 -11.95
C PRO A 10 19.93 -1.71 -12.80
N VAL A 11 20.39 -0.51 -12.40
CA VAL A 11 20.14 0.74 -13.15
C VAL A 11 21.01 0.79 -14.41
N TYR A 12 22.26 0.33 -14.31
CA TYR A 12 23.19 0.26 -15.42
C TYR A 12 23.33 -1.19 -15.86
N VAL A 13 23.03 -1.43 -17.13
CA VAL A 13 22.98 -2.79 -17.67
C VAL A 13 24.33 -3.21 -18.28
N SER A 14 25.07 -2.25 -18.84
CA SER A 14 26.28 -2.52 -19.64
C SER A 14 27.52 -1.75 -19.19
N ARG A 15 27.52 -1.14 -17.99
CA ARG A 15 28.64 -0.30 -17.53
C ARG A 15 29.74 -1.05 -16.80
N ASP A 16 29.50 -2.30 -16.43
CA ASP A 16 30.49 -3.11 -15.72
C ASP A 16 31.57 -3.62 -16.68
N THR A 17 32.82 -3.56 -16.23
CA THR A 17 33.96 -4.16 -16.95
C THR A 17 34.00 -5.66 -16.71
N LEU A 18 34.40 -6.42 -17.72
CA LEU A 18 34.66 -7.85 -17.54
C LEU A 18 35.79 -8.04 -16.51
N PRO A 19 35.67 -9.02 -15.58
CA PRO A 19 36.71 -9.25 -14.60
C PRO A 19 38.00 -9.71 -15.28
N GLU A 20 39.12 -9.04 -15.02
CA GLU A 20 40.43 -9.34 -15.65
C GLU A 20 40.93 -10.77 -15.39
N HIS A 21 40.45 -11.42 -14.33
CA HIS A 21 40.78 -12.81 -14.00
C HIS A 21 40.07 -13.83 -14.89
N LEU A 22 39.04 -13.41 -15.64
CA LEU A 22 38.28 -14.26 -16.54
C LEU A 22 38.92 -14.15 -17.94
N GLN A 23 39.81 -15.08 -18.29
CA GLN A 23 40.35 -15.16 -19.64
C GLN A 23 39.26 -15.66 -20.59
N LEU A 24 38.52 -14.72 -21.19
CA LEU A 24 37.47 -15.03 -22.15
C LEU A 24 38.06 -15.13 -23.57
N PRO A 25 37.60 -16.09 -24.38
CA PRO A 25 38.01 -16.19 -25.79
C PRO A 25 37.55 -14.97 -26.62
N ASN A 26 36.46 -14.31 -26.19
CA ASN A 26 35.85 -13.19 -26.89
C ASN A 26 35.21 -12.22 -25.87
N ASP A 27 35.82 -11.05 -25.70
CA ASP A 27 35.35 -10.02 -24.78
C ASP A 27 33.99 -9.45 -25.18
N LEU A 28 33.71 -9.34 -26.49
CA LEU A 28 32.42 -8.82 -26.97
C LEU A 28 31.27 -9.75 -26.57
N GLU A 29 31.48 -11.06 -26.67
CA GLU A 29 30.49 -12.05 -26.24
C GLU A 29 30.28 -12.00 -24.72
N GLY A 30 31.36 -11.84 -23.95
CA GLY A 30 31.29 -11.67 -22.50
C GLY A 30 30.48 -10.45 -22.08
N VAL A 31 30.75 -9.28 -22.66
CA VAL A 31 30.01 -8.03 -22.38
C VAL A 31 28.56 -8.15 -22.81
N THR A 32 28.29 -8.79 -23.95
CA THR A 32 26.92 -8.99 -24.46
C THR A 32 26.13 -9.89 -23.51
N ASN A 33 26.71 -11.01 -23.07
CA ASN A 33 26.07 -11.93 -22.14
C ASN A 33 25.85 -11.28 -20.76
N GLY A 34 26.82 -10.52 -20.25
CA GLY A 34 26.66 -9.76 -19.01
C GLY A 34 25.55 -8.71 -19.10
N THR A 35 25.47 -8.00 -20.23
CA THR A 35 24.38 -7.07 -20.54
C THR A 35 23.03 -7.79 -20.53
N LEU A 36 22.89 -8.92 -21.24
CA LEU A 36 21.64 -9.69 -21.27
C LEU A 36 21.24 -10.19 -19.87
N ALA A 37 22.20 -10.71 -19.09
CA ALA A 37 21.96 -11.13 -17.71
C ALA A 37 21.44 -9.96 -16.85
N ASN A 38 22.02 -8.77 -17.00
CA ASN A 38 21.56 -7.57 -16.31
C ASN A 38 20.18 -7.11 -16.78
N ILE A 39 19.83 -7.24 -18.06
CA ILE A 39 18.46 -6.98 -18.56
C ILE A 39 17.46 -7.92 -17.87
N ILE A 40 17.78 -9.21 -17.80
CA ILE A 40 16.91 -10.20 -17.14
C ILE A 40 16.70 -9.85 -15.66
N ARG A 41 17.77 -9.45 -14.96
CA ARG A 41 17.67 -8.97 -13.56
C ARG A 41 16.81 -7.70 -13.45
N GLN A 42 16.98 -6.76 -14.39
CA GLN A 42 16.22 -5.52 -14.44
C GLN A 42 14.72 -5.79 -14.64
N LEU A 43 14.37 -6.72 -15.54
CA LEU A 43 13.00 -7.17 -15.76
C LEU A 43 12.43 -7.89 -14.53
N SER A 44 13.23 -8.70 -13.84
CA SER A 44 12.81 -9.31 -12.57
C SER A 44 12.49 -8.27 -11.50
N SER A 45 13.35 -7.25 -11.34
CA SER A 45 13.09 -6.13 -10.44
C SER A 45 11.82 -5.38 -10.82
N LEU A 46 11.59 -5.14 -12.11
CA LEU A 46 10.37 -4.51 -12.61
C LEU A 46 9.11 -5.32 -12.28
N SER A 47 9.14 -6.64 -12.51
CA SER A 47 8.02 -7.53 -12.19
C SER A 47 7.68 -7.51 -10.70
N HIS A 48 8.69 -7.50 -9.83
CA HIS A 48 8.48 -7.41 -8.39
C HIS A 48 7.80 -6.10 -7.98
N HIS A 49 8.23 -4.96 -8.56
CA HIS A 49 7.59 -3.67 -8.30
C HIS A 49 6.14 -3.62 -8.83
N ALA A 50 5.87 -4.25 -9.98
CA ALA A 50 4.53 -4.35 -10.54
C ALA A 50 3.61 -5.18 -9.64
N GLU A 51 4.09 -6.33 -9.14
CA GLU A 51 3.36 -7.17 -8.19
C GLU A 51 2.98 -6.39 -6.91
N ASP A 52 3.93 -5.67 -6.31
CA ASP A 52 3.67 -4.85 -5.11
C ASP A 52 2.61 -3.78 -5.39
N MET A 53 2.71 -3.07 -6.51
CA MET A 53 1.72 -2.05 -6.90
C MET A 53 0.32 -2.63 -7.11
N PHE A 54 0.20 -3.73 -7.86
CA PHE A 54 -1.09 -4.35 -8.09
C PHE A 54 -1.65 -5.02 -6.82
N GLY A 55 -0.78 -5.52 -5.94
CA GLY A 55 -1.16 -6.03 -4.63
C GLY A 55 -1.74 -4.96 -3.71
N GLU A 56 -1.11 -3.77 -3.67
CA GLU A 56 -1.63 -2.60 -2.94
C GLU A 56 -3.02 -2.19 -3.48
N LEU A 57 -3.16 -2.04 -4.80
CA LEU A 57 -4.43 -1.68 -5.44
C LEU A 57 -5.52 -2.73 -5.22
N TYR A 58 -5.17 -4.01 -5.27
CA TYR A 58 -6.11 -5.10 -5.05
C TYR A 58 -6.70 -5.02 -3.64
N LYS A 59 -5.86 -4.84 -2.61
CA LYS A 59 -6.31 -4.75 -1.21
C LYS A 59 -7.26 -3.57 -0.99
N GLU A 60 -6.96 -2.41 -1.58
CA GLU A 60 -7.86 -1.25 -1.50
C GLU A 60 -9.19 -1.50 -2.23
N THR A 61 -9.12 -2.12 -3.41
CA THR A 61 -10.31 -2.47 -4.20
C THR A 61 -11.18 -3.50 -3.48
N GLU A 62 -10.57 -4.50 -2.83
CA GLU A 62 -11.27 -5.50 -2.03
C GLU A 62 -11.97 -4.85 -0.83
N ALA A 63 -11.28 -3.97 -0.10
CA ALA A 63 -11.87 -3.21 1.00
C ALA A 63 -13.06 -2.33 0.54
N LEU A 64 -12.92 -1.69 -0.63
CA LEU A 64 -14.01 -0.95 -1.26
C LEU A 64 -15.19 -1.87 -1.62
N TYR A 65 -14.91 -3.03 -2.23
CA TYR A 65 -15.93 -4.00 -2.61
C TYR A 65 -16.73 -4.48 -1.41
N ILE A 66 -16.08 -4.86 -0.31
CA ILE A 66 -16.75 -5.30 0.92
C ILE A 66 -17.67 -4.21 1.46
N ARG A 67 -17.20 -2.96 1.52
CA ARG A 67 -18.01 -1.81 1.95
C ARG A 67 -19.20 -1.55 1.03
N SER A 68 -18.98 -1.65 -0.28
CA SER A 68 -20.02 -1.46 -1.30
C SER A 68 -21.10 -2.55 -1.21
N SER A 69 -20.71 -3.81 -1.03
CA SER A 69 -21.63 -4.93 -0.87
C SER A 69 -22.48 -4.78 0.40
N SER A 70 -21.85 -4.41 1.52
CA SER A 70 -22.57 -4.11 2.77
C SER A 70 -23.56 -2.95 2.60
N LEU A 71 -23.16 -1.90 1.89
CA LEU A 71 -24.02 -0.75 1.61
C LEU A 71 -25.20 -1.14 0.71
N GLN A 72 -24.96 -1.94 -0.34
CA GLN A 72 -26.02 -2.41 -1.24
C GLN A 72 -27.09 -3.18 -0.47
N ALA A 73 -26.69 -4.14 0.38
CA ALA A 73 -27.64 -4.90 1.19
C ALA A 73 -28.45 -4.00 2.15
N ARG A 74 -27.86 -2.90 2.64
CA ARG A 74 -28.59 -1.90 3.45
C ARG A 74 -29.56 -1.08 2.61
N ILE A 75 -29.19 -0.70 1.40
CA ILE A 75 -30.05 0.01 0.44
C ILE A 75 -31.27 -0.85 0.10
N ASP A 76 -31.08 -2.13 -0.22
CA ASP A 76 -32.18 -3.02 -0.59
C ASP A 76 -33.19 -3.17 0.56
N ARG A 77 -32.71 -3.37 1.79
CA ARG A 77 -33.56 -3.44 2.99
C ARG A 77 -34.29 -2.12 3.26
N LEU A 78 -33.61 -0.99 3.05
CA LEU A 78 -34.22 0.32 3.23
C LEU A 78 -35.30 0.58 2.18
N ALA A 79 -35.06 0.20 0.92
CA ALA A 79 -36.02 0.36 -0.16
C ALA A 79 -37.34 -0.38 0.14
N VAL A 80 -37.26 -1.62 0.64
CA VAL A 80 -38.44 -2.38 1.09
C VAL A 80 -39.18 -1.63 2.20
N LYS A 81 -38.47 -1.18 3.24
CA LYS A 81 -39.09 -0.46 4.38
C LYS A 81 -39.77 0.84 3.96
N VAL A 82 -39.13 1.61 3.07
CA VAL A 82 -39.69 2.88 2.57
C VAL A 82 -40.92 2.63 1.70
N THR A 83 -40.90 1.57 0.89
CA THR A 83 -42.04 1.22 0.02
C THR A 83 -43.25 0.74 0.82
N GLN A 84 -43.01 0.08 1.95
CA GLN A 84 -44.06 -0.42 2.84
C GLN A 84 -44.55 0.62 3.87
N LEU A 85 -44.00 1.83 3.87
CA LEU A 85 -44.36 2.87 4.83
C LEU A 85 -45.74 3.45 4.49
N ASP A 86 -46.69 3.33 5.41
CA ASP A 86 -48.01 3.93 5.30
C ASP A 86 -48.12 5.19 6.18
N SER A 87 -47.88 6.34 5.56
CA SER A 87 -47.96 7.66 6.23
C SER A 87 -49.35 8.03 6.73
N THR A 88 -50.41 7.32 6.33
CA THR A 88 -51.78 7.60 6.81
C THR A 88 -52.07 6.97 8.17
N VAL A 89 -51.28 5.97 8.57
CA VAL A 89 -51.42 5.23 9.82
C VAL A 89 -50.34 5.61 10.85
N GLU A 90 -49.22 6.19 10.40
CA GLU A 90 -48.09 6.51 11.26
C GLU A 90 -48.32 7.78 12.11
N GLU A 91 -48.57 7.60 13.41
CA GLU A 91 -48.75 8.71 14.35
C GLU A 91 -47.41 9.33 14.78
N VAL A 92 -47.33 10.67 14.78
CA VAL A 92 -46.15 11.41 15.23
C VAL A 92 -46.24 11.71 16.72
N SER A 93 -45.42 11.05 17.54
CA SER A 93 -45.38 11.27 18.99
C SER A 93 -44.37 12.35 19.39
N LEU A 94 -44.85 13.41 20.04
CA LEU A 94 -43.98 14.44 20.64
C LEU A 94 -43.23 13.92 21.88
N GLN A 95 -43.67 12.81 22.49
CA GLN A 95 -43.02 12.22 23.67
C GLN A 95 -41.66 11.60 23.30
N ASP A 96 -41.52 11.08 22.08
CA ASP A 96 -40.25 10.53 21.59
C ASP A 96 -39.14 11.58 21.50
N ILE A 97 -39.49 12.86 21.34
CA ILE A 97 -38.52 13.97 21.25
C ILE A 97 -37.71 14.11 22.55
N HIS A 98 -38.34 13.88 23.71
CA HIS A 98 -37.66 13.98 25.01
C HIS A 98 -37.06 12.64 25.48
N LEU A 99 -37.52 11.52 24.94
CA LEU A 99 -37.10 10.17 25.35
C LEU A 99 -35.99 9.58 24.47
N ARG A 100 -35.82 10.05 23.23
CA ARG A 100 -34.79 9.56 22.30
C ARG A 100 -33.70 10.60 22.06
N LYS A 101 -32.45 10.15 22.02
CA LYS A 101 -31.34 11.00 21.61
C LYS A 101 -31.45 11.31 20.11
N ALA A 102 -31.14 12.54 19.74
CA ALA A 102 -31.07 12.95 18.35
C ALA A 102 -30.05 12.11 17.56
N PHE A 103 -30.34 11.89 16.27
CA PHE A 103 -29.40 11.28 15.35
C PHE A 103 -28.09 12.08 15.31
N LYS A 104 -26.96 11.37 15.33
CA LYS A 104 -25.63 11.95 15.14
C LYS A 104 -24.95 11.23 13.98
N SER A 105 -24.51 12.00 13.00
CA SER A 105 -23.63 11.50 11.96
C SER A 105 -22.27 11.13 12.55
N ASN A 106 -21.56 10.24 11.87
CA ASN A 106 -20.18 9.93 12.23
C ASN A 106 -19.26 11.03 11.70
N VAL A 107 -18.42 11.59 12.57
CA VAL A 107 -17.40 12.58 12.21
C VAL A 107 -16.07 12.07 12.73
N VAL A 108 -15.22 11.59 11.81
CA VAL A 108 -13.89 11.05 12.10
C VAL A 108 -12.87 11.92 11.39
N PHE A 109 -11.78 12.24 12.08
CA PHE A 109 -10.65 12.98 11.54
C PHE A 109 -9.44 12.05 11.47
N ASP A 110 -8.87 11.91 10.27
CA ASP A 110 -7.63 11.17 10.10
C ASP A 110 -6.46 11.96 10.70
N GLN A 111 -5.67 11.30 11.54
CA GLN A 111 -4.51 11.87 12.21
C GLN A 111 -3.32 10.94 12.04
N GLN A 112 -2.11 11.44 12.24
CA GLN A 112 -0.88 10.62 12.15
C GLN A 112 -0.70 9.94 10.78
N VAL A 113 -1.11 10.61 9.71
CA VAL A 113 -1.10 10.09 8.32
C VAL A 113 0.30 9.77 7.79
N VAL A 114 1.35 10.28 8.44
CA VAL A 114 2.77 10.05 8.13
C VAL A 114 3.51 9.35 9.27
N SER A 115 2.84 8.43 9.96
CA SER A 115 3.46 7.62 11.01
C SER A 115 4.28 6.46 10.43
N LYS A 116 5.07 5.81 11.29
CA LYS A 116 5.80 4.58 10.91
C LYS A 116 4.87 3.46 10.41
N LEU A 117 3.62 3.45 10.84
CA LEU A 117 2.63 2.43 10.43
C LEU A 117 2.00 2.72 9.07
N THR A 118 2.10 3.96 8.58
CA THR A 118 1.56 4.38 7.28
C THR A 118 2.64 4.49 6.21
N ILE A 119 3.87 4.04 6.51
CA ILE A 119 4.95 4.03 5.53
C ILE A 119 4.61 3.06 4.38
N PRO A 120 4.72 3.48 3.11
CA PRO A 120 4.52 2.58 1.99
C PRO A 120 5.54 1.44 1.97
N THR A 121 5.13 0.26 1.51
CA THR A 121 5.96 -0.96 1.49
C THR A 121 7.33 -0.71 0.87
N ALA A 122 7.36 -0.14 -0.35
CA ALA A 122 8.62 0.16 -1.04
C ALA A 122 9.55 1.15 -0.29
N MET A 123 8.99 2.08 0.49
CA MET A 123 9.78 2.96 1.35
C MET A 123 10.28 2.24 2.60
N ALA A 124 9.49 1.32 3.16
CA ALA A 124 9.90 0.48 4.27
C ALA A 124 11.10 -0.39 3.89
N ASP A 125 11.07 -1.00 2.70
CA ASP A 125 12.18 -1.81 2.19
C ASP A 125 13.44 -0.97 2.06
N THR A 126 13.34 0.22 1.46
CA THR A 126 14.48 1.15 1.35
C THR A 126 15.02 1.54 2.72
N TYR A 127 14.14 1.86 3.67
CA TYR A 127 14.52 2.19 5.05
C TYR A 127 15.24 1.02 5.76
N HIS A 128 14.82 -0.22 5.52
CA HIS A 128 15.46 -1.40 6.11
C HIS A 128 16.86 -1.68 5.57
N HIS A 129 17.16 -1.22 4.35
CA HIS A 129 18.51 -1.29 3.77
C HIS A 129 19.43 -0.15 4.22
N CYS A 130 18.90 0.90 4.87
CA CYS A 130 19.71 1.98 5.41
C CYS A 130 20.50 1.54 6.65
N ASP A 131 21.62 2.25 6.90
CA ASP A 131 22.42 2.05 8.10
C ASP A 131 21.59 2.31 9.36
N LYS A 132 21.68 1.36 10.29
CA LYS A 132 20.99 1.46 11.59
C LYS A 132 21.77 2.40 12.52
N PRO A 133 21.08 3.11 13.42
CA PRO A 133 21.77 3.90 14.44
C PRO A 133 22.66 2.99 15.31
N PRO A 134 23.74 3.52 15.91
CA PRO A 134 24.52 2.79 16.90
C PRO A 134 23.61 2.25 18.02
N PRO A 135 23.85 1.04 18.53
CA PRO A 135 22.98 0.40 19.53
C PRO A 135 23.23 0.98 20.93
N LEU A 136 22.91 2.26 21.11
CA LEU A 136 23.03 2.99 22.38
C LEU A 136 22.01 2.52 23.42
N ASP A 137 20.95 1.85 22.98
CA ASP A 137 19.97 1.18 23.84
C ASP A 137 20.61 0.15 24.77
N LYS A 138 21.73 -0.47 24.37
CA LYS A 138 22.52 -1.38 25.22
C LYS A 138 23.10 -0.71 26.47
N LEU A 139 23.26 0.62 26.45
CA LEU A 139 23.81 1.39 27.57
C LEU A 139 22.72 1.80 28.58
N ASN A 140 21.44 1.53 28.29
CA ASN A 140 20.33 1.93 29.15
C ASN A 140 20.38 1.29 30.55
N VAL A 141 21.03 0.14 30.72
CA VAL A 141 21.20 -0.51 32.03
C VAL A 141 22.11 0.27 32.99
N TYR A 142 22.88 1.23 32.49
CA TYR A 142 23.79 2.06 33.27
C TYR A 142 23.26 3.49 33.48
N ARG A 143 21.99 3.75 33.18
CA ARG A 143 21.28 5.00 33.43
C ARG A 143 20.30 4.83 34.58
#